data_AF-A0A941S6K7-F1
#
_entry.id   AF-A0A941S6K7-F1
#
_cell.length_a   1.000
_cell.length_b   1.000
_cell.length_c   1.000
_cell.angle_alpha   90.00
_cell.angle_beta   90.00
_cell.angle_gamma   90.00
#
_symmetry.space_group_name_H-M   'P 1'
#
loop_
_entity.id
_entity.type
_entity.pdbx_description
1 polymer ?
#
loop_
_entity_poly.entity_id
_entity_poly.type
_entity_poly.pdbx_seq_one_letter_code
_entity_poly.pdbx_strand_id
1 'polypeptide(L)'
;SKGVGVYFVTQSPLDVPETVLAQLSNRVQHALRAFTPRDQKAVKTAADTFRPNPKLDTARVIMELGKGEALVSFLEGNGTPRMVDRTMICPPSARLGTITPDERKAVIDASPVKGKYEQALDSESAYEVLAAKAQAAATAAAAPPAGGGLLGGLAGALGSVFGTSNPRGQRLSAGQAIAREVTRSVTNRVAGQIAADLGKSLGGKTGGTIGRAIIRGALGGMLRR
;
A
#
# COMPACT_ATOMS: atom_id res chain seq x y z
N SER A 1 -11.80 23.84 9.17
CA SER A 1 -11.90 22.61 9.99
C SER A 1 -13.35 22.15 9.95
N LYS A 2 -13.63 20.88 9.58
CA LYS A 2 -15.01 20.32 9.59
C LYS A 2 -15.46 19.83 10.98
N GLY A 3 -14.70 20.13 12.04
CA GLY A 3 -15.01 19.67 13.41
C GLY A 3 -14.87 18.15 13.62
N VAL A 4 -14.11 17.46 12.76
CA VAL A 4 -13.92 16.01 12.84
C VAL A 4 -12.67 15.69 13.66
N GLY A 5 -12.81 14.87 14.70
CA GLY A 5 -11.70 14.33 15.48
C GLY A 5 -11.38 12.90 15.05
N VAL A 6 -10.09 12.57 14.94
CA VAL A 6 -9.60 11.23 14.61
C VAL A 6 -8.69 10.74 15.73
N TYR A 7 -8.93 9.52 16.20
CA TYR A 7 -8.18 8.90 17.29
C TYR A 7 -7.60 7.57 16.81
N PHE A 8 -6.29 7.40 16.98
CA PHE A 8 -5.61 6.14 16.71
C PHE A 8 -5.25 5.48 18.05
N VAL A 9 -5.75 4.27 18.27
CA VAL A 9 -5.49 3.48 19.47
C VAL A 9 -4.84 2.17 19.04
N THR A 10 -3.56 1.99 19.35
CA THR A 10 -2.78 0.80 19.01
C THR A 10 -1.82 0.44 20.14
N GLN A 11 -1.42 -0.83 20.22
CA GLN A 11 -0.34 -1.30 21.08
C GLN A 11 1.05 -1.04 20.49
N SER A 12 1.16 -0.89 19.18
CA SER A 12 2.42 -0.72 18.46
C SER A 12 2.44 0.62 17.73
N PRO A 13 3.38 1.52 18.02
CA PRO A 13 3.47 2.80 17.32
C PRO A 13 3.83 2.64 15.84
N LEU A 14 4.33 1.46 15.42
CA LEU A 14 4.65 1.16 14.02
C LEU A 14 3.41 0.88 13.16
N ASP A 15 2.23 0.70 13.78
CA ASP A 15 1.00 0.40 13.06
C ASP A 15 0.43 1.66 12.39
N VAL A 16 0.85 2.85 12.83
CA VAL A 16 0.45 4.13 12.27
C VAL A 16 1.60 4.68 11.41
N PRO A 17 1.36 4.99 10.13
CA PRO A 17 2.39 5.58 9.27
C PRO A 17 2.94 6.89 9.82
N GLU A 18 4.24 7.13 9.63
CA GLU A 18 4.93 8.33 10.13
C GLU A 18 4.31 9.63 9.62
N THR A 19 3.82 9.65 8.38
CA THR A 19 3.12 10.80 7.78
C THR A 19 1.83 11.16 8.52
N VAL A 20 1.13 10.15 9.05
CA VAL A 20 -0.06 10.34 9.87
C VAL A 20 0.35 10.73 11.28
N LEU A 21 1.34 10.05 11.86
CA LEU A 21 1.87 10.39 13.18
C LEU A 21 2.29 11.86 13.23
N ALA A 22 3.01 12.38 12.22
CA ALA A 22 3.44 13.78 12.18
C ALA A 22 2.30 14.80 12.25
N GLN A 23 1.08 14.42 11.85
CA GLN A 23 -0.10 15.28 11.91
C GLN A 23 -0.83 15.23 13.26
N LEU A 24 -0.56 14.21 14.08
CA LEU A 24 -1.19 14.04 15.38
C LEU A 24 -0.53 14.94 16.42
N SER A 25 -1.26 15.94 16.87
CA SER A 25 -0.74 16.95 17.81
C SER A 25 -0.98 16.58 19.28
N ASN A 26 -1.95 15.71 19.55
CA ASN A 26 -2.25 15.17 20.87
C ASN A 26 -1.76 13.73 20.95
N ARG A 27 -1.02 13.40 22.02
CA ARG A 27 -0.39 12.09 22.21
C ARG A 27 -0.48 11.64 23.65
N VAL A 28 -0.81 10.36 23.82
CA VAL A 28 -0.73 9.63 25.08
C VAL A 28 0.00 8.32 24.78
N GLN A 29 1.20 8.17 25.32
CA GLN A 29 2.03 6.99 25.12
C GLN A 29 2.23 6.28 26.46
N HIS A 30 1.68 5.07 26.54
CA HIS A 30 1.96 4.16 27.65
C HIS A 30 3.31 3.46 27.47
N ALA A 31 3.72 2.75 28.53
CA ALA A 31 4.97 2.00 28.57
C ALA A 31 5.16 1.13 27.33
N LEU A 32 6.33 1.24 26.70
CA LEU A 32 6.77 0.33 25.65
C LEU A 32 7.90 -0.53 26.20
N ARG A 33 7.79 -1.85 25.98
CA ARG A 33 8.84 -2.78 26.36
C ARG A 33 9.72 -3.06 25.16
N ALA A 34 10.98 -2.64 25.23
CA ALA A 34 11.93 -2.88 24.16
C ALA A 34 12.91 -4.01 24.51
N PHE A 35 12.61 -5.22 24.05
CA PHE A 35 13.50 -6.37 24.21
C PHE A 35 14.28 -6.69 22.92
N THR A 36 13.72 -6.34 21.77
CA THR A 36 14.34 -6.57 20.46
C THR A 36 14.82 -5.27 19.82
N PRO A 37 15.75 -5.33 18.84
CA PRO A 37 16.17 -4.13 18.08
C PRO A 37 15.00 -3.43 17.36
N ARG A 38 13.98 -4.21 16.95
CA ARG A 38 12.77 -3.66 16.33
C ARG A 38 11.99 -2.81 17.33
N ASP A 39 11.86 -3.28 18.57
CA ASP A 39 11.15 -2.54 19.62
C ASP A 39 11.92 -1.30 20.06
N GLN A 40 13.26 -1.37 20.11
CA GLN A 40 14.10 -0.20 20.39
C GLN A 40 13.90 0.90 19.33
N LYS A 41 13.77 0.51 18.05
CA LYS A 41 13.42 1.44 16.98
C LYS A 41 12.03 2.04 17.21
N ALA A 42 11.05 1.22 17.61
CA ALA A 42 9.70 1.69 17.91
C ALA A 42 9.68 2.69 19.09
N VAL A 43 10.44 2.42 20.16
CA VAL A 43 10.61 3.34 21.30
C VAL A 43 11.23 4.66 20.83
N LYS A 44 12.29 4.61 20.03
CA LYS A 44 12.95 5.80 19.50
C LYS A 44 11.99 6.63 18.63
N THR A 45 11.31 6.00 17.68
CA THR A 45 10.31 6.67 16.84
C THR A 45 9.21 7.31 17.69
N ALA A 46 8.68 6.61 18.71
CA ALA A 46 7.68 7.16 19.60
C ALA A 46 8.21 8.37 20.39
N ALA A 47 9.44 8.28 20.92
CA ALA A 47 10.08 9.37 21.66
C ALA A 47 10.29 10.62 20.80
N ASP A 48 10.75 10.44 19.56
CA ASP A 48 11.03 11.53 18.62
C ASP A 48 9.75 12.26 18.16
N THR A 49 8.57 11.63 18.32
CA THR A 49 7.29 12.28 17.99
C THR A 49 6.80 13.30 19.03
N PHE A 50 7.43 13.33 20.20
CA PHE A 50 7.09 14.27 21.26
C PHE A 50 7.88 15.57 21.14
N ARG A 51 7.28 16.67 21.60
CA ARG A 51 8.04 17.91 21.82
C ARG A 51 9.06 17.66 22.94
N PRO A 52 10.37 17.88 22.71
CA PRO A 52 11.41 17.61 23.70
C PRO A 52 11.20 18.41 24.99
N ASN A 53 11.47 17.77 26.12
CA ASN A 53 11.49 18.39 27.43
C ASN A 53 12.90 18.28 28.01
N PRO A 54 13.63 19.38 28.27
CA PRO A 54 15.01 19.32 28.76
C PRO A 54 15.13 18.67 30.16
N LYS A 55 14.03 18.56 30.90
CA LYS A 55 13.99 17.92 32.22
C LYS A 55 13.72 16.42 32.16
N LEU A 56 13.40 15.88 30.98
CA LEU A 56 12.91 14.51 30.82
C LEU A 56 13.50 13.86 29.56
N ASP A 57 14.22 12.76 29.76
CA ASP A 57 14.63 11.89 28.66
C ASP A 57 13.44 11.01 28.24
N THR A 58 12.73 11.45 27.20
CA THR A 58 11.55 10.77 26.66
C THR A 58 11.84 9.31 26.30
N ALA A 59 12.98 9.04 25.64
CA ALA A 59 13.31 7.70 25.17
C ALA A 59 13.56 6.73 26.33
N ARG A 60 14.26 7.20 27.37
CA ARG A 60 14.47 6.41 28.58
C ARG A 60 13.18 6.23 29.38
N VAL A 61 12.45 7.32 29.62
CA VAL A 61 11.24 7.29 30.46
C VAL A 61 10.16 6.40 29.88
N ILE A 62 9.97 6.36 28.55
CA ILE A 62 8.99 5.45 27.90
C ILE A 62 9.16 3.99 28.35
N MET A 63 10.39 3.54 28.59
CA MET A 63 10.68 2.17 29.02
C MET A 63 10.48 1.95 30.52
N GLU A 64 10.61 3.02 31.32
CA GLU A 64 10.53 3.00 32.79
C GLU A 64 9.12 3.26 33.32
N LEU A 65 8.15 3.58 32.45
CA LEU A 65 6.76 3.82 32.84
C LEU A 65 6.14 2.59 33.51
N GLY A 66 5.51 2.83 34.66
CA GLY A 66 4.74 1.83 35.41
C GLY A 66 3.30 1.69 34.92
N LYS A 67 2.56 0.80 35.58
CA LYS A 67 1.11 0.65 35.35
C LYS A 67 0.40 1.94 35.76
N GLY A 68 -0.47 2.44 34.89
CA GLY A 68 -1.21 3.68 35.12
C GLY A 68 -0.40 4.94 34.80
N GLU A 69 0.83 4.83 34.32
CA GLU A 69 1.61 5.97 33.86
C GLU A 69 1.61 6.10 32.34
N ALA A 70 1.78 7.32 31.86
CA ALA A 70 1.93 7.63 30.45
C ALA A 70 2.81 8.88 30.25
N LEU A 71 3.43 8.97 29.09
CA LEU A 71 3.89 10.24 28.55
C LEU A 71 2.74 10.93 27.82
N VAL A 72 2.52 12.19 28.14
CA VAL A 72 1.39 12.96 27.64
C VAL A 72 1.88 14.27 27.03
N SER A 73 1.38 14.59 25.84
CA SER A 73 1.53 15.89 25.21
C SER A 73 0.21 16.26 24.53
N PHE A 74 -0.32 17.42 24.88
CA PHE A 74 -1.56 17.97 24.33
C PHE A 74 -1.32 19.37 23.82
N LEU A 75 -2.19 19.83 22.92
CA LEU A 75 -2.15 21.20 22.40
C LEU A 75 -2.38 22.25 23.50
N GLU A 76 -1.59 23.32 23.44
CA GLU A 76 -1.82 24.58 24.15
C GLU A 76 -2.90 25.40 23.42
N GLY A 77 -3.36 26.49 24.05
CA GLY A 77 -4.39 27.38 23.47
C GLY A 77 -4.00 28.02 22.14
N ASN A 78 -2.71 28.04 21.80
CA ASN A 78 -2.18 28.52 20.52
C ASN A 78 -2.05 27.40 19.46
N GLY A 79 -2.49 26.17 19.74
CA GLY A 79 -2.36 25.03 18.82
C GLY A 79 -0.97 24.42 18.73
N THR A 80 -0.04 24.80 19.61
CA THR A 80 1.29 24.19 19.71
C THR A 80 1.26 23.02 20.71
N PRO A 81 1.90 21.87 20.42
CA PRO A 81 2.01 20.80 21.41
C PRO A 81 2.79 21.26 22.66
N ARG A 82 2.25 20.97 23.85
CA ARG A 82 2.97 21.11 25.12
C ARG A 82 4.21 20.22 25.14
N MET A 83 5.20 20.62 25.93
CA MET A 83 6.31 19.73 26.27
C MET A 83 5.76 18.43 26.87
N VAL A 84 6.42 17.32 26.56
CA VAL A 84 6.00 16.01 27.09
C VAL A 84 6.28 15.91 28.57
N ASP A 85 5.29 15.40 29.32
CA ASP A 85 5.41 15.14 30.75
C ASP A 85 4.99 13.71 31.09
N ARG A 86 5.64 13.14 32.11
CA ARG A 86 5.23 11.87 32.73
C ARG A 86 4.05 12.13 33.65
N THR A 87 2.93 11.46 33.39
CA THR A 87 1.67 11.70 34.08
C THR A 87 1.05 10.39 34.57
N MET A 88 0.38 10.44 35.73
CA MET A 88 -0.51 9.37 36.21
C MET A 88 -1.88 9.49 35.54
N ILE A 89 -2.33 8.41 34.92
CA ILE A 89 -3.63 8.31 34.28
C ILE A 89 -4.67 7.90 35.33
N CYS A 90 -5.68 8.74 35.50
CA CYS A 90 -6.82 8.42 36.34
C CYS A 90 -7.53 7.18 35.77
N PRO A 91 -7.79 6.13 36.58
CA PRO A 91 -8.53 4.97 36.11
C PRO A 91 -9.94 5.39 35.68
N PRO A 92 -10.51 4.74 34.66
CA PRO A 92 -11.88 5.03 34.24
C PRO A 92 -12.84 4.73 35.39
N SER A 93 -13.80 5.62 35.63
CA SER A 93 -14.91 5.38 36.55
C SER A 93 -16.00 4.47 35.96
N ALA A 94 -15.69 3.77 34.87
CA ALA A 94 -16.62 2.93 34.13
C ALA A 94 -16.56 1.47 34.61
N ARG A 95 -17.65 0.74 34.39
CA ARG A 95 -17.66 -0.72 34.60
C ARG A 95 -16.63 -1.37 33.68
N LEU A 96 -15.68 -2.09 34.27
CA LEU A 96 -14.77 -2.96 33.54
C LEU A 96 -15.54 -4.23 33.12
N GLY A 97 -15.56 -4.52 31.82
CA GLY A 97 -16.23 -5.68 31.24
C GLY A 97 -16.99 -5.35 29.97
N THR A 98 -17.48 -6.38 29.28
CA THR A 98 -18.33 -6.19 28.11
C THR A 98 -19.71 -5.66 28.52
N ILE A 99 -20.30 -4.84 27.67
CA ILE A 99 -21.71 -4.47 27.80
C ILE A 99 -22.58 -5.69 27.47
N THR A 100 -23.64 -5.93 28.24
CA THR A 100 -24.58 -7.02 27.90
C THR A 100 -25.37 -6.67 26.63
N PRO A 101 -25.87 -7.66 25.88
CA PRO A 101 -26.70 -7.38 24.70
C PRO A 101 -27.91 -6.51 25.02
N ASP A 102 -28.54 -6.72 26.19
CA ASP A 102 -29.74 -5.98 26.62
C ASP A 102 -29.42 -4.53 26.97
N GLU A 103 -28.35 -4.29 27.74
CA GLU A 103 -27.87 -2.93 28.04
C GLU A 103 -27.49 -2.19 26.75
N ARG A 104 -26.80 -2.87 25.82
CA ARG A 104 -26.42 -2.28 24.53
C ARG A 104 -27.66 -1.89 23.73
N LYS A 105 -28.67 -2.76 23.70
CA LYS A 105 -29.94 -2.47 23.01
C LYS A 105 -30.65 -1.27 23.64
N ALA A 106 -30.75 -1.22 24.96
CA ALA A 106 -31.37 -0.10 25.67
C ALA A 106 -30.67 1.25 25.36
N VAL A 107 -29.32 1.26 25.32
CA VAL A 107 -28.55 2.47 24.97
C VAL A 107 -28.79 2.89 23.52
N ILE A 108 -28.83 1.94 22.57
CA ILE A 108 -29.13 2.22 21.17
C ILE A 108 -30.56 2.75 21.03
N ASP A 109 -31.51 2.14 21.74
CA ASP A 109 -32.92 2.52 21.72
C ASP A 109 -33.16 3.93 22.29
N ALA A 110 -32.33 4.38 23.21
CA ALA A 110 -32.36 5.74 23.78
C ALA A 110 -31.57 6.78 22.96
N SER A 111 -30.85 6.36 21.91
CA SER A 111 -29.96 7.24 21.14
C SER A 111 -30.75 8.24 20.30
N PRO A 112 -30.37 9.54 20.26
CA PRO A 112 -31.03 10.54 19.43
C PRO A 112 -30.84 10.30 17.92
N VAL A 113 -29.93 9.40 17.54
CA VAL A 113 -29.68 9.01 16.14
C VAL A 113 -30.19 7.61 15.81
N LYS A 114 -31.04 7.04 16.68
CA LYS A 114 -31.76 5.79 16.42
C LYS A 114 -32.47 5.85 15.07
N GLY A 115 -32.49 4.74 14.33
CA GLY A 115 -33.05 4.63 12.99
C GLY A 115 -32.18 5.19 11.85
N LYS A 116 -31.18 6.04 12.13
CA LYS A 116 -30.33 6.65 11.08
C LYS A 116 -29.13 5.79 10.69
N TYR A 117 -28.54 5.07 11.65
CA TYR A 117 -27.29 4.32 11.48
C TYR A 117 -27.43 2.82 11.82
N GLU A 118 -28.66 2.31 11.88
CA GLU A 118 -28.93 0.92 12.26
C GLU A 118 -28.63 -0.08 11.14
N GLN A 119 -28.86 0.34 9.89
CA GLN A 119 -28.59 -0.50 8.74
C GLN A 119 -27.10 -0.46 8.43
N ALA A 120 -26.42 -1.59 8.67
CA ALA A 120 -25.06 -1.78 8.20
C ALA A 120 -25.07 -1.77 6.67
N LEU A 121 -24.43 -0.75 6.09
CA LEU A 121 -24.21 -0.65 4.66
C LEU A 121 -22.79 -1.14 4.38
N ASP A 122 -22.69 -2.34 3.82
CA ASP A 122 -21.43 -2.86 3.29
C ASP A 122 -21.32 -2.41 1.82
N SER A 123 -20.59 -1.31 1.61
CA SER A 123 -20.37 -0.76 0.28
C SER A 123 -19.17 -1.43 -0.37
N GLU A 124 -19.27 -1.77 -1.67
CA GLU A 124 -18.11 -2.24 -2.44
C GLU A 124 -16.93 -1.28 -2.26
N SER A 125 -15.83 -1.83 -1.75
CA SER A 125 -14.64 -1.05 -1.49
C SER A 125 -13.94 -0.69 -2.81
N ALA A 126 -13.27 0.46 -2.84
CA ALA A 126 -12.44 0.85 -3.98
C ALA A 126 -11.39 -0.23 -4.32
N TYR A 127 -10.92 -0.97 -3.32
CA TYR A 127 -10.01 -2.10 -3.51
C TYR A 127 -10.64 -3.25 -4.29
N GLU A 128 -11.86 -3.67 -3.93
CA GLU A 128 -12.58 -4.76 -4.61
C GLU A 128 -12.88 -4.39 -6.07
N VAL A 129 -13.31 -3.16 -6.33
CA VAL A 129 -13.55 -2.68 -7.69
C VAL A 129 -12.27 -2.68 -8.53
N LEU A 130 -11.14 -2.27 -7.94
CA LEU A 130 -9.85 -2.27 -8.64
C LEU A 130 -9.31 -3.69 -8.86
N ALA A 131 -9.46 -4.58 -7.89
CA ALA A 131 -9.07 -5.99 -7.99
C ALA A 131 -9.89 -6.71 -9.07
N ALA A 132 -11.21 -6.50 -9.10
CA ALA A 132 -12.08 -7.05 -10.12
C ALA A 132 -11.70 -6.58 -11.54
N LYS A 133 -11.35 -5.29 -11.70
CA LYS A 133 -10.85 -4.75 -12.98
C LYS A 133 -9.52 -5.37 -13.40
N ALA A 134 -8.59 -5.55 -12.47
CA ALA A 134 -7.30 -6.18 -12.76
C ALA A 134 -7.48 -7.65 -13.16
N GLN A 135 -8.38 -8.38 -12.49
CA GLN A 135 -8.69 -9.77 -12.79
C GLN A 135 -9.40 -9.92 -14.14
N ALA A 136 -10.35 -9.02 -14.46
CA ALA A 136 -11.00 -8.98 -15.77
C ALA A 136 -9.99 -8.71 -16.92
N ALA A 137 -9.03 -7.80 -16.71
CA ALA A 137 -7.98 -7.53 -17.69
C ALA A 137 -7.04 -8.73 -17.90
N ALA A 138 -6.67 -9.43 -16.82
CA ALA A 138 -5.86 -10.64 -16.90
C ALA A 138 -6.59 -11.79 -17.63
N THR A 139 -7.90 -11.92 -17.41
CA THR A 139 -8.72 -12.96 -18.06
C THR A 139 -8.92 -12.67 -19.55
N ALA A 140 -9.09 -11.40 -19.93
CA ALA A 140 -9.16 -10.97 -21.34
C ALA A 140 -7.83 -11.17 -22.09
N ALA A 141 -6.69 -11.03 -21.41
CA ALA A 141 -5.38 -11.30 -21.98
C ALA A 141 -5.05 -12.81 -22.12
N ALA A 142 -5.77 -13.68 -21.38
CA ALA A 142 -5.58 -15.13 -21.39
C ALA A 142 -6.54 -15.88 -22.34
N ALA A 143 -7.48 -15.17 -23.00
CA ALA A 143 -8.35 -15.78 -24.00
C ALA A 143 -7.55 -16.13 -25.27
N PRO A 144 -7.60 -17.39 -25.76
CA PRO A 144 -6.94 -17.75 -27.01
C PRO A 144 -7.57 -16.98 -28.18
N PRO A 145 -6.78 -16.60 -29.22
CA PRO A 145 -7.33 -15.90 -30.37
C PRO A 145 -8.34 -16.82 -31.07
N ALA A 146 -9.63 -16.55 -30.86
CA ALA A 146 -10.70 -17.22 -31.57
C ALA A 146 -10.70 -16.71 -33.02
N GLY A 147 -10.43 -17.63 -33.95
CA GLY A 147 -10.85 -17.52 -35.34
C GLY A 147 -9.97 -16.61 -36.21
N GLY A 148 -8.97 -17.23 -36.85
CA GLY A 148 -8.33 -16.67 -38.03
C GLY A 148 -9.34 -16.54 -39.17
N GLY A 149 -9.69 -15.30 -39.48
CA GLY A 149 -10.47 -14.92 -40.66
C GLY A 149 -10.64 -13.42 -40.62
N LEU A 150 -10.16 -12.72 -41.64
CA LEU A 150 -10.16 -11.26 -41.79
C LEU A 150 -9.10 -10.47 -40.99
N LEU A 151 -8.84 -10.77 -39.71
CA LEU A 151 -7.85 -10.00 -38.92
C LEU A 151 -6.38 -10.36 -39.21
N GLY A 152 -6.13 -11.58 -39.72
CA GLY A 152 -4.80 -12.00 -40.19
C GLY A 152 -4.34 -11.27 -41.46
N GLY A 153 -5.27 -10.84 -42.32
CA GLY A 153 -4.96 -10.05 -43.52
C GLY A 153 -4.55 -8.61 -43.18
N LEU A 154 -5.17 -8.03 -42.15
CA LEU A 154 -4.81 -6.70 -41.64
C LEU A 154 -3.52 -6.73 -40.80
N ALA A 155 -3.27 -7.81 -40.05
CA ALA A 155 -2.01 -8.01 -39.35
C ALA A 155 -0.81 -8.19 -40.30
N GLY A 156 -1.00 -8.84 -41.46
CA GLY A 156 0.02 -8.90 -42.52
C GLY A 156 0.32 -7.54 -43.15
N ALA A 157 -0.69 -6.68 -43.30
CA ALA A 157 -0.55 -5.32 -43.83
C ALA A 157 0.07 -4.34 -42.80
N LEU A 158 -0.14 -4.56 -41.49
CA LEU A 158 0.50 -3.79 -40.43
C LEU A 158 1.92 -4.31 -40.10
N GLY A 159 2.18 -5.59 -40.32
CA GLY A 159 3.50 -6.22 -40.19
C GLY A 159 4.53 -5.71 -41.20
N SER A 160 4.11 -5.25 -42.39
CA SER A 160 5.00 -4.59 -43.36
C SER A 160 5.32 -3.13 -43.00
N VAL A 161 4.55 -2.53 -42.08
CA VAL A 161 4.75 -1.17 -41.57
C VAL A 161 5.64 -1.17 -40.32
N PHE A 162 5.60 -2.24 -39.51
CA PHE A 162 6.37 -2.36 -38.25
C PHE A 162 7.50 -3.41 -38.30
N GLY A 163 7.60 -4.23 -39.34
CA GLY A 163 8.58 -5.29 -39.48
C GLY A 163 9.90 -4.82 -40.09
N THR A 164 10.99 -5.04 -39.35
CA THR A 164 12.38 -4.77 -39.73
C THR A 164 12.88 -5.75 -40.79
N SER A 165 12.42 -5.63 -42.03
CA SER A 165 13.06 -6.30 -43.18
C SER A 165 12.70 -5.57 -44.46
N ASN A 166 13.38 -4.46 -44.73
CA ASN A 166 13.38 -3.86 -46.07
C ASN A 166 14.81 -3.94 -46.64
N PRO A 167 15.01 -4.52 -47.85
CA PRO A 167 16.31 -4.53 -48.51
C PRO A 167 16.77 -3.09 -48.79
N ARG A 168 18.06 -2.84 -48.56
CA ARG A 168 18.73 -1.54 -48.77
C ARG A 168 18.50 -1.04 -50.20
N GLY A 169 17.95 0.16 -50.37
CA GLY A 169 18.09 0.91 -51.62
C GLY A 169 16.90 1.72 -52.16
N GLN A 170 15.76 1.87 -51.47
CA GLN A 170 14.65 2.70 -51.98
C GLN A 170 14.42 3.99 -51.17
N ARG A 171 14.18 5.09 -51.90
CA ARG A 171 13.92 6.43 -51.35
C ARG A 171 12.55 6.43 -50.68
N LEU A 172 12.52 6.84 -49.41
CA LEU A 172 11.35 6.79 -48.54
C LEU A 172 10.35 7.91 -48.87
N SER A 173 9.06 7.60 -48.79
CA SER A 173 7.93 8.52 -48.95
C SER A 173 7.65 9.29 -47.66
N ALA A 174 7.12 10.52 -47.79
CA ALA A 174 6.86 11.48 -46.70
C ALA A 174 6.04 10.92 -45.52
N GLY A 175 5.24 9.86 -45.72
CA GLY A 175 4.49 9.21 -44.65
C GLY A 175 5.33 8.41 -43.64
N GLN A 176 6.51 7.91 -44.04
CA GLN A 176 7.38 7.10 -43.17
C GLN A 176 8.26 7.95 -42.22
N ALA A 177 8.36 9.26 -42.46
CA ALA A 177 9.06 10.17 -41.55
C ALA A 177 8.24 10.47 -40.27
N ILE A 178 6.91 10.60 -40.42
CA ILE A 178 6.00 11.01 -39.34
C ILE A 178 5.84 9.90 -38.28
N ALA A 179 5.82 8.63 -38.69
CA ALA A 179 5.75 7.49 -37.78
C ALA A 179 6.97 7.37 -36.84
N ARG A 180 8.12 7.93 -37.25
CA ARG A 180 9.36 7.89 -36.47
C ARG A 180 9.38 8.89 -35.30
N GLU A 181 8.58 9.96 -35.38
CA GLU A 181 8.49 10.99 -34.34
C GLU A 181 7.61 10.54 -33.16
N VAL A 182 6.51 9.84 -33.46
CA VAL A 182 5.51 9.40 -32.46
C VAL A 182 6.04 8.24 -31.60
N THR A 183 6.99 7.46 -32.11
CA THR A 183 7.54 6.27 -31.41
C THR A 183 8.52 6.63 -30.28
N ARG A 184 9.04 7.87 -30.20
CA ARG A 184 9.98 8.27 -29.14
C ARG A 184 9.31 8.73 -27.84
N SER A 185 8.05 9.15 -27.86
CA SER A 185 7.39 9.72 -26.67
C SER A 185 6.70 8.69 -25.76
N VAL A 186 6.44 7.48 -26.26
CA VAL A 186 5.68 6.45 -25.54
C VAL A 186 6.57 5.40 -24.86
N THR A 187 7.84 5.29 -25.25
CA THR A 187 8.74 4.23 -24.77
C THR A 187 9.25 4.43 -23.33
N ASN A 188 9.29 5.66 -22.80
CA ASN A 188 9.93 5.95 -21.51
C ASN A 188 9.01 5.97 -20.27
N ARG A 189 7.70 5.69 -20.39
CA ARG A 189 6.80 5.65 -19.22
C ARG A 189 6.14 4.31 -18.91
N VAL A 190 6.21 3.34 -19.82
CA VAL A 190 5.45 2.09 -19.68
C VAL A 190 6.33 0.83 -19.59
N ALA A 191 7.60 0.89 -20.02
CA ALA A 191 8.48 -0.29 -20.00
C ALA A 191 8.97 -0.69 -18.61
N GLY A 192 9.10 0.25 -17.66
CA GLY A 192 9.71 -0.01 -16.35
C GLY A 192 8.85 -0.80 -15.37
N GLN A 193 7.52 -0.72 -15.48
CA GLN A 193 6.61 -1.36 -14.50
C GLN A 193 6.21 -2.78 -14.91
N ILE A 194 6.08 -3.05 -16.22
CA ILE A 194 5.69 -4.39 -16.71
C ILE A 194 6.85 -5.39 -16.54
N ALA A 195 8.10 -4.96 -16.69
CA ALA A 195 9.27 -5.81 -16.47
C ALA A 195 9.49 -6.17 -14.99
N ALA A 196 9.12 -5.27 -14.07
CA ALA A 196 9.26 -5.50 -12.62
C ALA A 196 8.25 -6.54 -12.10
N ASP A 197 7.03 -6.57 -12.66
CA ASP A 197 5.96 -7.49 -12.24
C ASP A 197 6.06 -8.88 -12.89
N LEU A 198 6.59 -8.98 -14.12
CA LEU A 198 6.96 -10.28 -14.69
C LEU A 198 8.19 -10.89 -13.98
N GLY A 199 9.17 -10.06 -13.60
CA GLY A 199 10.37 -10.51 -12.89
C GLY A 199 10.09 -11.05 -11.49
N LYS A 200 9.10 -10.49 -10.77
CA LYS A 200 8.71 -10.94 -9.43
C LYS A 200 7.86 -12.22 -9.43
N SER A 201 7.06 -12.45 -10.47
CA SER A 201 6.20 -13.65 -10.58
C SER A 201 6.94 -14.89 -11.10
N LEU A 202 8.07 -14.72 -11.78
CA LEU A 202 8.92 -15.83 -12.26
C LEU A 202 10.12 -16.13 -11.34
N GLY A 203 10.41 -15.27 -10.35
CA GLY A 203 11.61 -15.35 -9.49
C GLY A 203 11.43 -15.95 -8.10
N GLY A 204 10.28 -16.56 -7.78
CA GLY A 204 9.94 -17.00 -6.43
C GLY A 204 9.78 -18.52 -6.27
N LYS A 205 10.87 -19.20 -5.93
CA LYS A 205 10.89 -20.51 -5.22
C LYS A 205 10.20 -21.70 -5.92
N THR A 206 10.69 -22.15 -7.08
CA THR A 206 10.62 -23.58 -7.53
C THR A 206 11.42 -23.92 -8.83
N GLY A 207 12.20 -23.00 -9.41
CA GLY A 207 12.77 -23.14 -10.76
C GLY A 207 14.14 -23.82 -10.92
N GLY A 208 14.57 -24.64 -9.96
CA GLY A 208 15.94 -25.17 -9.89
C GLY A 208 16.11 -26.62 -10.34
N THR A 209 15.67 -27.02 -11.54
CA THR A 209 16.10 -28.28 -12.20
C THR A 209 15.56 -28.46 -13.62
N ILE A 210 14.48 -27.77 -14.01
CA ILE A 210 13.83 -27.98 -15.33
C ILE A 210 14.48 -27.15 -16.47
N GLY A 211 15.19 -26.06 -16.15
CA GLY A 211 15.75 -25.12 -17.14
C GLY A 211 16.96 -25.61 -17.96
N ARG A 212 17.60 -26.73 -17.60
CA ARG A 212 18.80 -27.21 -18.31
C ARG A 212 18.55 -28.32 -19.35
N ALA A 213 17.34 -28.87 -19.43
CA ALA A 213 16.98 -29.86 -20.45
C ALA A 213 16.43 -29.19 -21.73
N ILE A 214 15.68 -28.09 -21.58
CA ILE A 214 15.00 -27.41 -22.71
C ILE A 214 16.01 -26.67 -23.60
N ILE A 215 17.07 -26.10 -23.02
CA ILE A 215 18.09 -25.34 -23.77
C ILE A 215 19.02 -26.25 -24.60
N ARG A 216 19.14 -27.55 -24.26
CA ARG A 216 19.93 -28.50 -25.06
C ARG A 216 19.12 -29.18 -26.17
N GLY A 217 17.80 -29.26 -26.04
CA GLY A 217 16.91 -29.82 -27.07
C GLY A 217 16.66 -28.89 -28.26
N ALA A 218 16.63 -27.57 -28.04
CA ALA A 218 16.32 -26.59 -29.09
C ALA A 218 17.54 -26.18 -29.96
N LEU A 219 18.78 -26.48 -29.53
CA LEU A 219 20.02 -26.10 -30.24
C LEU A 219 20.75 -27.27 -30.92
N GLY A 220 20.29 -28.51 -30.74
CA GLY A 220 20.87 -29.70 -31.40
C GLY A 220 20.23 -30.10 -32.75
N GLY A 221 19.09 -29.50 -33.11
CA GLY A 221 18.34 -29.84 -34.32
C GLY A 221 18.71 -29.05 -35.58
N MET A 222 19.61 -28.07 -35.49
CA MET A 222 19.87 -27.09 -36.56
C MET A 222 21.31 -27.13 -37.11
N LEU A 223 22.03 -28.25 -36.94
CA LEU A 223 23.37 -28.51 -37.49
C LEU A 223 23.51 -29.90 -38.14
N ARG A 224 22.41 -30.46 -38.68
CA ARG A 224 22.46 -31.67 -39.51
C ARG A 224 21.67 -31.49 -40.81
N ARG A 225 22.30 -30.83 -41.78
CA ARG A 225 22.39 -31.22 -43.20
C ARG A 225 23.34 -30.27 -43.91
#